data_AF-A0A376VDT6-F1
#
_entry.id   AF-A0A376VDT6-F1
#
_cell.length_a   1.000
_cell.length_b   1.000
_cell.length_c   1.000
_cell.angle_alpha   90.00
_cell.angle_beta   90.00
_cell.angle_gamma   90.00
#
_symmetry.space_group_name_H-M   'P 1'
#
loop_
_entity.id
_entity.type
_entity.pdbx_description
1 polymer ?
#
loop_
_entity_poly.entity_id
_entity_poly.type
_entity_poly.pdbx_seq_one_letter_code
_entity_poly.pdbx_strand_id
1 'polypeptide(L)'
;MLTDWSLTVAGQPEKTILNLVNAGNSGTGLATTGKGIQVVEAINGATTEEGAFVQGNMLQAGAFNYTLNRDSDESWYLRSEERYRAEVPLYASMLTQAMDYDRILAGSRSHQTGVKR
;
A
#
# COMPACT_ATOMS: atom_id res chain seq x y z
N MET A 1 23.56 2.26 -19.23
CA MET A 1 24.17 2.18 -17.89
C MET A 1 23.67 3.42 -17.15
N LEU A 2 22.75 3.26 -16.19
CA LEU A 2 22.10 4.38 -15.51
C LEU A 2 22.98 4.84 -14.34
N THR A 3 23.32 6.12 -14.34
CA THR A 3 24.28 6.78 -13.44
C THR A 3 23.61 7.22 -12.14
N ASP A 4 24.11 6.65 -11.05
CA ASP A 4 24.29 7.16 -9.68
C ASP A 4 23.35 8.25 -9.12
N TRP A 5 22.67 7.92 -8.01
CA TRP A 5 21.81 8.81 -7.24
C TRP A 5 22.53 9.20 -5.94
N SER A 6 22.85 10.48 -5.74
CA SER A 6 23.50 10.97 -4.51
C SER A 6 22.47 11.32 -3.42
N LEU A 7 22.62 10.72 -2.23
CA LEU A 7 21.87 11.04 -1.02
C LEU A 7 22.71 11.94 -0.09
N THR A 8 22.15 13.07 0.35
CA THR A 8 22.71 13.87 1.47
C THR A 8 21.96 13.51 2.75
N VAL A 9 22.64 12.94 3.75
CA VAL A 9 22.05 12.64 5.07
C VAL A 9 22.45 13.74 6.05
N ALA A 10 21.47 14.51 6.53
CA ALA A 10 21.63 15.35 7.73
C ALA A 10 21.16 14.52 8.94
N GLY A 11 22.10 14.11 9.77
CA GLY A 11 21.83 13.20 10.90
C GLY A 11 21.07 13.85 12.05
N GLN A 12 20.05 13.14 12.55
CA GLN A 12 19.67 13.08 13.96
C GLN A 12 19.65 11.58 14.34
N PRO A 13 20.16 11.18 15.51
CA PRO A 13 20.50 9.78 15.83
C PRO A 13 19.32 8.80 15.92
N GLU A 14 18.08 9.20 15.63
CA GLU A 14 16.91 8.32 15.79
C GLU A 14 16.09 8.15 14.50
N LYS A 15 16.29 8.99 13.47
CA LYS A 15 15.47 8.94 12.25
C LYS A 15 16.08 9.74 11.10
N THR A 16 16.25 9.10 9.95
CA THR A 16 16.68 9.73 8.71
C THR A 16 15.48 10.01 7.81
N ILE A 17 15.29 11.26 7.43
CA ILE A 17 14.24 11.65 6.48
C ILE A 17 14.81 11.61 5.06
N LEU A 18 14.20 10.81 4.19
CA LEU A 18 14.52 10.73 2.78
C LEU A 18 13.55 11.62 2.00
N ASN A 19 14.09 12.70 1.41
CA ASN A 19 13.36 13.54 0.46
C ASN A 19 13.67 13.04 -0.95
N LEU A 20 12.72 12.35 -1.58
CA LEU A 20 12.92 11.71 -2.88
C LEU A 20 12.15 12.49 -3.96
N VAL A 21 12.79 12.70 -5.10
CA VAL A 21 12.19 13.38 -6.26
C VAL A 21 12.29 12.51 -7.49
N ASN A 22 11.25 12.54 -8.33
CA ASN A 22 11.32 11.94 -9.65
C ASN A 22 12.17 12.83 -10.56
N ALA A 23 13.35 12.35 -10.98
CA ALA A 23 14.29 13.09 -11.82
C ALA A 23 13.84 13.28 -13.29
N GLY A 24 12.64 12.82 -13.67
CA GLY A 24 11.92 13.36 -14.83
C GLY A 24 12.19 12.71 -16.18
N ASN A 25 13.10 11.73 -16.31
CA ASN A 25 13.44 11.19 -17.63
C ASN A 25 12.41 10.26 -18.28
N SER A 26 11.43 9.73 -17.53
CA SER A 26 10.43 8.82 -18.10
C SER A 26 8.98 9.24 -17.91
N GLY A 27 8.64 10.17 -17.00
CA GLY A 27 7.32 10.79 -16.81
C GLY A 27 6.12 9.87 -16.50
N THR A 28 6.17 8.59 -16.87
CA THR A 28 5.08 7.63 -16.88
C THR A 28 4.89 6.94 -15.54
N GLY A 29 5.97 6.85 -14.75
CA GLY A 29 6.02 5.94 -13.60
C GLY A 29 5.82 4.48 -14.02
N LEU A 30 6.23 3.56 -13.18
CA LEU A 30 6.05 2.13 -13.42
C LEU A 30 5.63 1.42 -12.13
N ALA A 31 4.75 0.45 -12.29
CA ALA A 31 4.46 -0.51 -11.23
C ALA A 31 5.77 -1.22 -10.86
N THR A 32 6.10 -1.22 -9.58
CA THR A 32 7.21 -1.98 -9.03
C THR A 32 6.78 -3.42 -8.82
N THR A 33 7.62 -4.37 -9.23
CA THR A 33 7.47 -5.79 -8.94
C THR A 33 8.55 -6.26 -7.97
N GLY A 34 8.34 -7.41 -7.33
CA GLY A 34 9.30 -7.94 -6.34
C GLY A 34 9.47 -6.99 -5.15
N LYS A 35 10.72 -6.69 -4.79
CA LYS A 35 11.05 -5.82 -3.64
C LYS A 35 10.82 -4.33 -3.92
N GLY A 36 10.84 -3.91 -5.19
CA GLY A 36 10.76 -2.51 -5.61
C GLY A 36 12.11 -1.89 -5.94
N ILE A 37 12.19 -0.56 -5.88
CA ILE A 37 13.40 0.22 -6.19
C ILE A 37 14.19 0.40 -4.90
N GLN A 38 15.39 -0.18 -4.79
CA GLN A 38 16.22 -0.04 -3.59
C GLN A 38 16.76 1.39 -3.48
N VAL A 39 16.63 1.97 -2.29
CA VAL A 39 17.14 3.32 -1.98
C VAL A 39 18.07 3.34 -0.78
N VAL A 40 18.00 2.32 0.07
CA VAL A 40 18.99 2.07 1.13
C VAL A 40 19.33 0.58 1.10
N GLU A 41 20.62 0.28 1.08
CA GLU A 41 21.15 -1.07 1.18
C GLU A 41 21.71 -1.31 2.59
N ALA A 42 21.28 -2.40 3.23
CA ALA A 42 21.93 -2.91 4.43
C ALA A 42 23.05 -3.88 4.03
N ILE A 43 24.30 -3.54 4.38
CA ILE A 43 25.50 -4.31 4.03
C ILE A 43 26.20 -4.83 5.29
N ASN A 44 27.04 -5.86 5.13
CA ASN A 44 27.89 -6.39 6.20
C ASN A 44 27.15 -6.76 7.51
N GLY A 45 25.91 -7.23 7.40
CA GLY A 45 25.09 -7.59 8.56
C GLY A 45 24.52 -6.39 9.32
N ALA A 46 24.48 -5.21 8.71
CA ALA A 46 23.79 -4.05 9.28
C ALA A 46 22.30 -4.36 9.52
N THR A 47 21.80 -3.92 10.66
CA THR A 47 20.38 -3.94 11.00
C THR A 47 19.81 -2.53 10.93
N THR A 48 18.55 -2.42 10.53
CA THR A 48 17.82 -1.16 10.54
C THR A 48 16.57 -1.30 11.39
N GLU A 49 16.32 -0.33 12.27
CA GLU A 49 15.11 -0.32 13.08
C GLU A 49 13.89 0.07 12.22
N GLU A 50 12.71 -0.39 12.62
CA GLU A 50 11.47 0.07 12.02
C GLU A 50 11.34 1.59 12.23
N GLY A 51 11.24 2.34 11.13
CA GLY A 51 11.18 3.80 11.16
C GLY A 51 12.53 4.53 11.17
N ALA A 52 13.66 3.81 11.10
CA ALA A 52 15.00 4.41 10.96
C ALA A 52 15.12 5.31 9.72
N PHE A 53 14.35 5.00 8.67
CA PHE A 53 14.16 5.84 7.51
C PHE A 53 12.67 6.16 7.33
N VAL A 54 12.38 7.42 7.00
CA VAL A 54 11.04 7.83 6.61
C VAL A 54 11.03 8.65 5.34
N GLN A 55 9.93 8.53 4.61
CA GLN A 55 9.67 9.34 3.46
C GLN A 55 9.24 10.75 3.89
N GLY A 56 10.01 11.76 3.50
CA GLY A 56 9.78 13.16 3.86
C GLY A 56 8.75 13.88 2.99
N ASN A 57 8.50 13.38 1.79
CA ASN A 57 7.56 13.96 0.83
C ASN A 57 6.81 12.90 0.02
N MET A 58 5.63 13.24 -0.48
CA MET A 58 4.93 12.41 -1.46
C MET A 58 5.80 12.27 -2.72
N LEU A 59 6.04 11.04 -3.14
CA LEU A 59 6.76 10.72 -4.38
C LEU A 59 5.79 10.11 -5.39
N GLN A 60 5.62 10.78 -6.52
CA GLN A 60 4.74 10.36 -7.60
C GLN A 60 5.48 10.37 -8.93
N ALA A 61 5.19 9.38 -9.78
CA ALA A 61 5.55 9.40 -11.19
C ALA A 61 4.37 8.88 -12.02
N GLY A 62 3.91 9.69 -12.97
CA GLY A 62 2.71 9.40 -13.76
C GLY A 62 1.50 8.99 -12.89
N ALA A 63 0.98 7.79 -13.09
CA ALA A 63 -0.19 7.28 -12.36
C ALA A 63 0.15 6.62 -11.00
N PHE A 64 1.42 6.50 -10.64
CA PHE A 64 1.89 5.69 -9.52
C PHE A 64 2.38 6.57 -8.36
N ASN A 65 1.92 6.25 -7.15
CA ASN A 65 2.45 6.79 -5.91
C ASN A 65 3.45 5.79 -5.34
N TYR A 66 4.57 6.27 -4.82
CA TYR A 66 5.61 5.46 -4.22
C TYR A 66 5.66 5.67 -2.70
N THR A 67 5.72 4.56 -1.98
CA THR A 67 5.92 4.50 -0.53
C THR A 67 7.25 3.86 -0.21
N LEU A 68 7.93 4.36 0.83
CA LEU A 68 9.15 3.79 1.36
C LEU A 68 8.84 2.64 2.34
N ASN A 69 9.40 1.46 2.08
CA ASN A 69 9.15 0.25 2.85
C ASN A 69 10.46 -0.48 3.17
N ARG A 70 10.60 -0.95 4.42
CA ARG A 70 11.67 -1.87 4.84
C ARG A 70 11.29 -3.30 4.45
N ASP A 71 12.25 -4.10 4.01
CA ASP A 71 12.09 -5.54 3.80
C ASP A 71 12.83 -6.35 4.89
N SER A 72 12.65 -7.67 4.86
CA SER A 72 13.29 -8.68 5.72
C SER A 72 14.81 -8.75 5.62
N ASP A 73 15.41 -8.16 4.58
CA ASP A 73 16.86 -8.08 4.40
C ASP A 73 17.46 -6.77 4.96
N GLU A 74 16.71 -6.07 5.82
CA GLU A 74 17.10 -4.82 6.47
C GLU A 74 17.25 -3.62 5.51
N SER A 75 17.07 -3.83 4.20
CA SER A 75 17.14 -2.79 3.17
C SER A 75 15.78 -2.08 2.97
N TRP A 76 15.83 -0.91 2.34
CA TRP A 76 14.66 -0.07 2.13
C TRP A 76 14.40 0.19 0.65
N TYR A 77 13.14 0.05 0.26
CA TYR A 77 12.69 0.07 -1.12
C TYR A 77 11.52 1.04 -1.29
N LEU A 78 11.48 1.74 -2.43
CA LEU A 78 10.28 2.37 -2.92
C LEU A 78 9.41 1.32 -3.62
N ARG A 79 8.15 1.24 -3.20
CA ARG A 79 7.12 0.40 -3.84
C ARG A 79 6.02 1.28 -4.36
N SER A 80 5.58 1.01 -5.58
CA SER A 80 4.38 1.64 -6.11
C SER A 80 3.15 0.89 -5.61
N GLU A 81 2.14 1.61 -5.17
CA GLU A 81 0.81 1.03 -5.12
C GLU A 81 0.30 0.88 -6.57
N GLU A 82 0.02 -0.35 -7.00
CA GLU A 82 -0.94 -0.53 -8.08
C GLU A 82 -2.23 0.11 -7.57
N ARG A 83 -2.77 1.10 -8.29
CA ARG A 83 -3.97 1.83 -7.87
C ARG A 83 -5.13 0.85 -7.68
N TYR A 84 -5.25 0.27 -6.49
CA TYR A 84 -6.43 -0.44 -6.07
C TYR A 84 -7.44 0.64 -5.71
N ARG A 85 -8.30 1.01 -6.68
CA ARG A 85 -9.54 1.71 -6.33
C ARG A 85 -10.30 0.78 -5.37
N ALA A 86 -10.22 1.07 -4.08
CA ALA A 86 -10.98 0.38 -3.03
C ALA A 86 -12.51 0.56 -3.15
N GLU A 87 -13.01 1.11 -4.25
CA GLU A 87 -14.43 1.34 -4.51
C GLU A 87 -15.16 0.09 -5.04
N VAL A 88 -14.44 -0.96 -5.48
CA VAL A 88 -15.08 -2.08 -6.18
C VAL A 88 -15.65 -3.20 -5.28
N PRO A 89 -15.17 -3.53 -4.06
CA PRO A 89 -15.79 -4.61 -3.28
C PRO A 89 -17.07 -4.17 -2.55
N LEU A 90 -17.29 -2.87 -2.34
CA LEU A 90 -18.47 -2.35 -1.64
C LEU A 90 -19.78 -2.59 -2.42
N TYR A 91 -19.75 -2.62 -3.74
CA TYR A 91 -20.95 -2.90 -4.55
C TYR A 91 -21.37 -4.38 -4.51
N ALA A 92 -20.39 -5.28 -4.56
CA ALA A 92 -20.65 -6.72 -4.53
C ALA A 92 -21.26 -7.13 -3.18
N SER A 93 -20.75 -6.59 -2.07
CA SER A 93 -21.28 -6.87 -0.74
C SER A 93 -22.69 -6.31 -0.51
N MET A 94 -23.01 -5.12 -1.05
CA MET A 94 -24.35 -4.52 -0.92
C MET A 94 -25.44 -5.30 -1.66
N LEU A 95 -25.16 -5.82 -2.86
CA LEU A 95 -26.14 -6.62 -3.61
C LEU A 95 -26.39 -7.97 -2.92
N THR A 96 -25.34 -8.63 -2.42
CA THR A 96 -25.50 -9.87 -1.63
C THR A 96 -26.28 -9.61 -0.34
N GLN A 97 -25.99 -8.51 0.37
CA GLN A 97 -26.69 -8.16 1.60
C GLN A 97 -28.17 -7.81 1.36
N ALA A 98 -28.51 -7.17 0.24
CA ALA A 98 -29.89 -6.90 -0.15
C ALA A 98 -30.67 -8.19 -0.49
N MET A 99 -30.05 -9.12 -1.22
CA MET A 99 -30.65 -10.42 -1.53
C MET A 99 -30.87 -11.28 -0.28
N ASP A 100 -29.92 -11.26 0.68
CA ASP A 100 -30.06 -11.97 1.94
C ASP A 100 -31.14 -11.36 2.84
N TYR A 101 -31.29 -10.03 2.83
CA TYR A 101 -32.39 -9.34 3.51
C TYR A 101 -33.78 -9.74 2.95
N ASP A 102 -33.91 -9.78 1.62
CA ASP A 102 -35.15 -10.22 0.96
C ASP A 102 -35.48 -11.68 1.31
N ARG A 103 -34.46 -12.55 1.38
CA ARG A 103 -34.62 -13.95 1.78
C ARG A 103 -35.12 -14.10 3.22
N ILE A 104 -34.61 -13.28 4.15
CA ILE A 104 -35.01 -13.32 5.56
C ILE A 104 -36.46 -12.83 5.74
N LEU A 105 -36.86 -11.77 5.03
CA LEU A 105 -38.22 -11.22 5.09
C LEU A 105 -39.26 -12.10 4.37
N ALA A 106 -38.89 -12.76 3.26
CA ALA A 106 -39.77 -13.66 2.53
C ALA A 106 -40.03 -14.99 3.28
N GLY A 107 -39.08 -15.45 4.11
CA GLY A 107 -39.19 -16.69 4.87
C GLY A 107 -40.03 -16.61 6.14
N SER A 108 -40.38 -15.41 6.63
CA SER A 108 -41.00 -15.26 7.96
C SER A 108 -42.52 -15.45 7.99
N ARG A 109 -43.18 -15.71 6.85
CA ARG A 109 -44.66 -15.85 6.78
C ARG A 109 -45.20 -17.27 6.94
N SER A 110 -44.35 -18.28 7.08
CA SER A 110 -44.78 -19.70 7.09
C SER A 110 -44.87 -20.36 8.47
N HIS A 111 -44.72 -19.63 9.58
CA HIS A 111 -44.71 -20.25 10.93
C HIS A 111 -45.65 -19.66 11.99
N GLN A 112 -46.59 -18.79 11.63
CA GLN A 112 -47.61 -18.28 12.58
C GLN A 112 -49.04 -18.71 12.20
N THR A 113 -49.27 -20.00 11.99
CA THR A 113 -50.62 -20.58 12.07
C THR A 113 -50.55 -21.93 12.78
N GLY A 114 -50.79 -21.93 14.08
CA GLY A 114 -50.85 -23.19 14.82
C GLY A 114 -50.75 -23.13 16.35
N VAL A 115 -51.27 -22.10 17.02
CA VAL A 115 -51.60 -22.21 18.45
C VAL A 115 -52.98 -21.60 18.70
N LYS A 116 -54.01 -22.44 18.70
CA LYS A 116 -55.30 -22.16 19.32
C LYS A 116 -55.76 -23.39 20.09
N ARG A 117 -55.84 -23.19 21.42
CA ARG A 117 -56.53 -23.93 22.50
C ARG A 117 -56.49 -25.45 22.51
#